data_AF-A0A7K4CR81-F1
#
_entry.id   AF-A0A7K4CR81-F1
#
_cell.length_a   1.000
_cell.length_b   1.000
_cell.length_c   1.000
_cell.angle_alpha   90.00
_cell.angle_beta   90.00
_cell.angle_gamma   90.00
#
_symmetry.space_group_name_H-M   'P 1'
#
loop_
_entity.id
_entity.type
_entity.pdbx_description
1 polymer ?
#
loop_
_entity_poly.entity_id
_entity_poly.type
_entity_poly.pdbx_seq_one_letter_code
_entity_poly.pdbx_strand_id
1 'polypeptide(L)'
;MKCAYCKKDAYLGFECKRCGGYFCAKDRLPENHNCAFKNMKSEEVAIRMQLERETGPRPAQRAPVNEAPASERRFYQDGEKPRAYDDDDEYDGRYPVRAGVAGGMDLTFSLMIFVVFAIMDLVFFLIQPIPFMIFPLIVHGAFLPFLFYIAVKQKRGEFPPRVIVTFIQIIIAYMVVYMGAEIVVAFLIGNFIMIGIYLFIGILMVFVWTRVLQQLKYVFGRQ
;
A
#
# COMPACT_ATOMS: atom_id res chain seq x y z
N MET A 1 32.86 20.41 17.44
CA MET A 1 32.68 20.37 15.97
C MET A 1 31.87 21.61 15.56
N LYS A 2 32.20 22.27 14.44
CA LYS A 2 31.55 23.55 14.06
C LYS A 2 30.43 23.34 13.07
N CYS A 3 29.32 24.06 13.26
CA CYS A 3 28.20 24.07 12.31
C CYS A 3 28.66 24.67 10.96
N ALA A 4 28.39 23.97 9.85
CA ALA A 4 28.76 24.45 8.52
C ALA A 4 28.01 25.74 8.12
N TYR A 5 26.84 26.00 8.71
CA TYR A 5 26.03 27.19 8.43
C TYR A 5 26.40 28.38 9.33
N CYS A 6 26.19 28.25 10.65
CA CYS A 6 26.41 29.37 11.58
C CYS A 6 27.83 29.47 12.17
N LYS A 7 28.73 28.52 11.85
CA LYS A 7 30.13 28.43 12.34
C LYS A 7 30.29 28.35 13.86
N LYS A 8 29.21 28.21 14.62
CA LYS A 8 29.22 28.03 16.07
C LYS A 8 29.65 26.61 16.43
N ASP A 9 30.33 26.46 17.56
CA ASP A 9 30.66 25.15 18.11
C ASP A 9 29.38 24.45 18.58
N ALA A 10 29.14 23.27 18.01
CA ALA A 10 28.08 22.37 18.40
C ALA A 10 28.69 21.25 19.25
N TYR A 11 28.11 21.04 20.43
CA TYR A 11 28.46 19.92 21.30
C TYR A 11 28.09 18.58 20.63
N LEU A 12 26.94 18.54 19.96
CA LEU A 12 26.48 17.42 19.15
C LEU A 12 26.21 17.88 17.71
N GLY A 13 26.96 17.36 16.75
CA GLY A 13 26.80 17.65 15.33
C GLY A 13 25.73 16.74 14.72
N PHE A 14 24.75 17.33 14.05
CA PHE A 14 23.76 16.58 13.28
C PHE A 14 24.17 16.56 11.81
N GLU A 15 24.31 15.38 11.23
CA GLU A 15 24.62 15.23 9.80
C GLU A 15 23.34 15.33 8.97
N CYS A 16 23.33 16.21 7.97
CA CYS A 16 22.21 16.31 7.04
C CYS A 16 22.30 15.17 6.02
N LYS A 17 21.33 14.26 6.04
CA LYS A 17 21.25 13.14 5.07
C LYS A 17 21.21 13.56 3.60
N ARG A 18 20.87 14.82 3.28
CA ARG A 18 20.78 15.30 1.90
C ARG A 18 22.10 15.87 1.37
N CYS A 19 22.75 16.74 2.13
CA CYS A 19 23.98 17.42 1.70
C CYS A 19 25.26 16.91 2.38
N GLY A 20 25.17 16.03 3.38
CA GLY A 20 26.31 15.48 4.12
C GLY A 20 26.99 16.47 5.08
N GLY A 21 26.47 17.70 5.23
CA GLY A 21 27.04 18.70 6.14
C GLY A 21 26.69 18.46 7.61
N TYR A 22 27.56 18.92 8.52
CA TYR A 22 27.31 18.91 9.97
C TYR A 22 26.73 20.25 10.46
N PHE A 23 25.62 20.16 11.19
CA PHE A 23 24.87 21.32 11.66
C PHE A 23 24.57 21.24 13.16
N CYS A 24 24.37 22.39 13.79
CA CYS A 24 23.92 22.44 15.18
C CYS A 24 22.42 22.11 15.28
N ALA A 25 21.89 21.94 16.50
CA ALA A 25 20.47 21.62 16.71
C ALA A 25 19.48 22.61 16.06
N LYS A 26 19.86 23.89 15.91
CA LYS A 26 19.03 24.92 15.26
C LYS A 26 19.01 24.78 13.74
N ASP A 27 20.14 24.38 13.16
CA ASP A 27 20.35 24.34 11.70
C ASP A 27 20.22 22.91 11.14
N ARG A 28 19.81 21.92 11.96
CA ARG A 28 19.72 20.50 11.57
C ARG A 28 18.71 20.23 10.46
N LEU A 29 17.68 21.08 10.35
CA LEU A 29 16.63 20.94 9.33
C LEU A 29 17.12 21.55 8.00
N PRO A 30 16.87 20.89 6.85
CA PRO A 30 17.29 21.39 5.53
C PRO A 30 16.75 22.77 5.16
N GLU A 31 15.61 23.15 5.74
CA GLU A 31 15.02 24.49 5.63
C GLU A 31 15.86 25.56 6.35
N ASN A 32 16.57 25.17 7.42
CA ASN A 32 17.27 26.10 8.30
C ASN A 32 18.74 26.35 7.91
N HIS A 33 19.33 25.55 7.02
CA HIS A 33 20.72 25.72 6.57
C HIS A 33 20.87 25.91 5.04
N ASN A 34 19.78 26.26 4.37
CA ASN A 34 19.74 26.49 2.92
C ASN A 34 20.31 25.30 2.11
N CYS A 35 19.82 24.10 2.41
CA CYS A 35 20.28 22.88 1.75
C CYS A 35 20.13 22.97 0.22
N ALA A 36 21.18 22.62 -0.52
CA ALA A 36 21.15 22.57 -1.99
C ALA A 36 20.03 21.67 -2.55
N PHE A 37 19.60 20.69 -1.74
CA PHE A 37 18.54 19.73 -2.05
C PHE A 37 17.21 20.05 -1.35
N LYS A 38 16.98 21.31 -0.94
CA LYS A 38 15.75 21.68 -0.20
C LYS A 38 14.47 21.47 -1.00
N ASN A 39 14.52 21.66 -2.33
CA ASN A 39 13.38 21.59 -3.24
C ASN A 39 13.27 20.26 -4.01
N MET A 40 14.23 19.35 -3.87
CA MET A 40 14.14 18.05 -4.51
C MET A 40 13.17 17.16 -3.73
N LYS A 41 12.26 16.49 -4.44
CA LYS A 41 11.40 15.48 -3.84
C LYS A 41 12.28 14.37 -3.27
N SER A 42 11.88 13.77 -2.16
CA SER A 42 12.65 12.72 -1.49
C SER A 42 13.04 11.57 -2.43
N GLU A 43 12.17 11.27 -3.39
CA GLU A 43 12.37 10.26 -4.42
C GLU A 43 13.49 10.63 -5.40
N GLU A 44 13.55 11.90 -5.81
CA GLU A 44 14.56 12.42 -6.72
C GLU A 44 15.96 12.45 -6.07
N VAL A 45 16.00 12.77 -4.77
CA VAL A 45 17.23 12.68 -3.97
C VAL A 45 17.70 11.23 -3.85
N ALA A 46 16.78 10.28 -3.64
CA ALA A 46 17.12 8.87 -3.54
C ALA A 46 17.72 8.33 -4.85
N ILE A 47 17.10 8.66 -6.00
CA ILE A 47 17.59 8.29 -7.33
C ILE A 47 19.00 8.85 -7.57
N ARG A 48 19.23 10.13 -7.23
CA ARG A 48 20.53 10.76 -7.42
C ARG A 48 21.63 10.16 -6.54
N MET A 49 21.32 9.87 -5.27
CA MET A 49 22.27 9.20 -4.38
C MET A 49 22.61 7.78 -4.85
N GLN A 50 21.64 7.09 -5.41
CA GLN A 50 21.84 5.76 -5.96
C GLN A 50 22.72 5.81 -7.21
N LEU A 51 22.47 6.78 -8.10
CA LEU A 51 23.30 7.04 -9.26
C LEU A 51 24.74 7.41 -8.87
N GLU A 52 24.92 8.31 -7.90
CA GLU A 52 26.26 8.68 -7.40
C GLU A 52 26.99 7.51 -6.74
N ARG A 53 26.28 6.56 -6.15
CA ARG A 53 26.88 5.32 -5.61
C ARG A 53 27.32 4.36 -6.72
N GLU A 54 26.59 4.32 -7.83
CA GLU A 54 26.90 3.49 -9.00
C GLU A 54 28.00 4.09 -9.87
N THR A 55 27.98 5.42 -10.07
CA THR A 55 28.92 6.14 -10.93
C THR A 55 30.12 6.71 -10.17
N GLY A 56 30.05 6.76 -8.85
CA GLY A 56 31.12 7.25 -8.00
C GLY A 56 32.36 6.36 -8.11
N PRO A 57 33.58 6.93 -8.00
CA PRO A 57 34.78 6.13 -7.94
C PRO A 57 34.65 5.16 -6.78
N ARG A 58 34.66 3.84 -7.06
CA ARG A 58 34.72 2.81 -6.02
C ARG A 58 35.79 3.23 -5.04
N PRO A 59 35.46 3.43 -3.73
CA PRO A 59 36.50 3.74 -2.76
C PRO A 59 37.53 2.64 -2.90
N ALA A 60 38.75 3.04 -3.31
CA ALA A 60 39.86 2.13 -3.51
C ALA A 60 39.88 1.21 -2.31
N GLN A 61 39.72 -0.09 -2.56
CA GLN A 61 39.65 -1.13 -1.53
C GLN A 61 40.61 -0.74 -0.43
N ARG A 62 40.06 -0.41 0.75
CA ARG A 62 40.88 -0.03 1.90
C ARG A 62 41.93 -1.13 2.01
N ALA A 63 43.19 -0.73 1.83
CA ALA A 63 44.31 -1.64 2.01
C ALA A 63 44.07 -2.40 3.32
N PRO A 64 44.31 -3.72 3.36
CA PRO A 64 44.07 -4.53 4.55
C PRO A 64 44.68 -3.79 5.73
N VAL A 65 43.83 -3.41 6.67
CA VAL A 65 44.25 -2.74 7.90
C VAL A 65 45.21 -3.72 8.56
N ASN A 66 46.50 -3.36 8.58
CA ASN A 66 47.53 -4.17 9.22
C ASN A 66 47.03 -4.49 10.63
N GLU A 67 46.79 -5.79 10.87
CA GLU A 67 46.31 -6.29 12.16
C GLU A 67 47.20 -5.74 13.27
N ALA A 68 46.59 -5.10 14.28
CA ALA A 68 47.32 -4.58 15.41
C ALA A 68 48.15 -5.71 16.08
N PRO A 69 49.39 -5.41 16.52
CA PRO A 69 50.29 -6.40 17.09
C PRO A 69 49.65 -7.09 18.31
N ALA A 70 49.87 -8.40 18.42
CA ALA A 70 49.20 -9.29 19.38
C ALA A 70 49.37 -8.90 20.87
N SER A 71 50.27 -7.99 21.20
CA SER A 71 50.51 -7.52 22.58
C SER A 71 49.40 -6.62 23.14
N GLU A 72 48.58 -5.98 22.31
CA GLU A 72 47.48 -5.12 22.79
C GLU A 72 46.19 -5.89 23.12
N ARG A 73 46.12 -7.19 22.80
CA ARG A 73 44.91 -8.02 23.03
C ARG A 73 44.70 -8.46 24.49
N ARG A 74 45.57 -8.10 25.43
CA ARG A 74 45.51 -8.60 26.82
C ARG A 74 44.72 -7.75 27.82
N PHE A 75 44.20 -6.58 27.44
CA PHE A 75 43.57 -5.67 28.42
C PHE A 75 42.03 -5.75 28.54
N TYR A 76 41.37 -6.68 27.83
CA TYR A 76 39.92 -6.86 27.89
C TYR A 76 39.51 -8.28 28.34
N GLN A 77 40.27 -8.86 29.26
CA GLN A 77 40.04 -10.23 29.72
C GLN A 77 39.57 -10.29 31.17
N ASP A 78 38.70 -9.38 31.60
CA ASP A 78 37.98 -9.52 32.87
C ASP A 78 36.53 -8.98 32.77
N GLY A 79 35.57 -9.91 32.84
CA GLY A 79 34.38 -9.72 33.67
C GLY A 79 33.06 -9.33 33.02
N GLU A 80 33.02 -8.47 32.01
CA GLU A 80 31.74 -8.07 31.39
C GLU A 80 31.85 -8.24 29.89
N LYS A 81 31.26 -9.34 29.38
CA LYS A 81 31.04 -9.49 27.95
C LYS A 81 30.26 -8.26 27.49
N PRO A 82 30.84 -7.36 26.67
CA PRO A 82 30.04 -6.41 25.95
C PRO A 82 29.02 -7.26 25.20
N ARG A 83 27.72 -6.93 25.29
CA ARG A 83 26.76 -7.50 24.35
C ARG A 83 27.34 -7.19 22.98
N ALA A 84 27.80 -8.22 22.28
CA ALA A 84 28.07 -8.14 20.87
C ALA A 84 26.77 -7.61 20.27
N TYR A 85 26.78 -6.33 19.89
CA TYR A 85 25.89 -5.92 18.83
C TYR A 85 26.45 -6.69 17.64
N ASP A 86 25.76 -7.77 17.29
CA ASP A 86 25.93 -8.47 16.04
C ASP A 86 25.64 -7.44 14.93
N ASP A 87 26.65 -6.68 14.55
CA ASP A 87 26.63 -5.66 13.48
C ASP A 87 26.79 -6.33 12.09
N ASP A 88 26.50 -7.64 11.99
CA ASP A 88 26.49 -8.43 10.76
C ASP A 88 25.09 -8.53 10.14
N ASP A 89 24.21 -7.58 10.46
CA ASP A 89 23.09 -7.27 9.58
C ASP A 89 23.66 -6.52 8.37
N GLU A 90 24.35 -7.26 7.51
CA GLU A 90 24.62 -6.87 6.13
C GLU A 90 23.29 -6.45 5.55
N TYR A 91 23.10 -5.15 5.53
CA TYR A 91 21.92 -4.46 5.09
C TYR A 91 21.83 -4.67 3.59
N ASP A 92 21.36 -5.86 3.20
CA ASP A 92 20.82 -6.03 1.87
C ASP A 92 19.71 -4.97 1.77
N GLY A 93 19.73 -4.18 0.71
CA GLY A 93 18.66 -3.20 0.45
C GLY A 93 17.30 -3.89 0.20
N ARG A 94 17.16 -5.17 0.52
CA ARG A 94 15.92 -5.92 0.55
C ARG A 94 15.53 -6.05 2.02
N TYR A 95 15.25 -4.91 2.64
CA TYR A 95 14.06 -4.96 3.47
C TYR A 95 12.99 -5.63 2.62
N PRO A 96 12.43 -6.80 3.01
CA PRO A 96 11.13 -7.14 2.51
C PRO A 96 10.35 -5.89 2.86
N VAL A 97 9.92 -5.13 1.85
CA VAL A 97 8.97 -4.05 2.05
C VAL A 97 7.93 -4.75 2.86
N ARG A 98 7.92 -4.49 4.17
CA ARG A 98 6.99 -5.08 5.10
C ARG A 98 5.72 -4.54 4.50
N ALA A 99 5.05 -5.36 3.69
CA ALA A 99 3.89 -4.98 2.92
C ALA A 99 2.90 -4.65 4.00
N GLY A 100 2.95 -3.38 4.40
CA GLY A 100 2.78 -3.01 5.79
C GLY A 100 1.32 -2.88 5.99
N VAL A 101 0.64 -4.03 6.07
CA VAL A 101 -0.78 -4.23 6.34
C VAL A 101 -1.59 -3.03 5.83
N ALA A 102 -1.32 -2.63 4.58
CA ALA A 102 -1.85 -1.41 4.02
C ALA A 102 -3.17 -1.81 3.39
N GLY A 103 -4.19 -1.90 4.24
CA GLY A 103 -5.60 -1.91 3.82
C GLY A 103 -6.05 -3.15 3.04
N GLY A 104 -5.45 -4.32 3.27
CA GLY A 104 -6.10 -5.56 2.85
C GLY A 104 -7.45 -5.64 3.55
N MET A 105 -8.55 -5.55 2.80
CA MET A 105 -9.90 -5.76 3.36
C MET A 105 -9.85 -7.05 4.18
N ASP A 106 -10.14 -6.93 5.48
CA ASP A 106 -10.05 -8.05 6.39
C ASP A 106 -10.89 -9.21 5.81
N LEU A 107 -10.38 -10.44 5.88
CA LEU A 107 -11.04 -11.61 5.29
C LEU A 107 -12.48 -11.73 5.81
N THR A 108 -12.68 -11.30 7.05
CA THR A 108 -13.98 -11.14 7.73
C THR A 108 -14.94 -10.24 6.94
N PHE A 109 -14.48 -9.11 6.39
CA PHE A 109 -15.32 -8.20 5.60
C PHE A 109 -15.74 -8.84 4.27
N SER A 110 -14.82 -9.55 3.61
CA SER A 110 -15.14 -10.28 2.36
C SER A 110 -16.14 -11.42 2.62
N LEU A 111 -15.97 -12.15 3.72
CA LEU A 111 -16.91 -13.18 4.15
C LEU A 111 -18.29 -12.59 4.52
N MET A 112 -18.32 -11.45 5.22
CA MET A 112 -19.56 -10.78 5.56
C MET A 112 -20.34 -10.36 4.31
N ILE A 113 -19.65 -9.80 3.30
CA ILE A 113 -20.23 -9.48 2.00
C ILE A 113 -20.84 -10.74 1.38
N PHE A 114 -20.09 -11.85 1.35
CA PHE A 114 -20.56 -13.10 0.77
C PHE A 114 -21.83 -13.62 1.46
N VAL A 115 -21.87 -13.58 2.80
CA VAL A 115 -23.05 -14.00 3.57
C VAL A 115 -24.26 -13.12 3.27
N VAL A 116 -24.07 -11.79 3.18
CA VAL A 116 -25.16 -10.86 2.85
C VAL A 116 -25.71 -11.13 1.46
N PHE A 117 -24.85 -11.33 0.46
CA PHE A 117 -25.30 -11.67 -0.90
C PHE A 117 -26.02 -13.01 -0.94
N ALA A 118 -25.52 -14.04 -0.25
CA ALA A 118 -26.17 -15.35 -0.20
C ALA A 118 -27.57 -15.29 0.44
N ILE A 119 -27.74 -14.49 1.50
CA ILE A 119 -29.07 -14.28 2.12
C ILE A 119 -29.98 -13.50 1.17
N MET A 120 -29.46 -12.47 0.49
CA MET A 120 -30.22 -11.69 -0.48
C MET A 120 -30.69 -12.59 -1.63
N ASP A 121 -29.82 -13.44 -2.17
CA ASP A 121 -30.16 -14.41 -3.22
C ASP A 121 -31.24 -15.39 -2.76
N LEU A 122 -31.15 -15.88 -1.51
CA LEU A 122 -32.18 -16.75 -0.93
C LEU A 122 -33.53 -16.03 -0.81
N VAL A 123 -33.54 -14.77 -0.38
CA VAL A 123 -34.78 -13.97 -0.30
C VAL A 123 -35.36 -13.72 -1.68
N PHE A 124 -34.53 -13.36 -2.66
CA PHE A 124 -34.97 -13.18 -4.05
C PHE A 124 -35.52 -14.48 -4.64
N PHE A 125 -34.90 -15.62 -4.34
CA PHE A 125 -35.36 -16.94 -4.76
C PHE A 125 -36.77 -17.25 -4.25
N LEU A 126 -37.13 -16.79 -3.05
CA LEU A 126 -38.45 -17.03 -2.47
C LEU A 126 -39.55 -16.12 -3.03
N ILE A 127 -39.19 -14.98 -3.64
CA ILE A 127 -40.15 -13.94 -4.02
C ILE A 127 -40.34 -13.85 -5.55
N GLN A 128 -39.33 -14.25 -6.35
CA GLN A 128 -39.34 -14.05 -7.80
C GLN A 128 -39.89 -15.25 -8.59
N PRO A 129 -40.52 -15.02 -9.76
CA PRO A 129 -40.91 -16.10 -10.66
C PRO A 129 -39.68 -16.84 -11.21
N ILE A 130 -39.80 -18.17 -11.35
CA ILE A 130 -38.75 -19.10 -11.81
C ILE A 130 -37.89 -18.61 -13.01
N PRO A 131 -38.44 -18.05 -14.10
CA PRO A 131 -37.61 -17.61 -15.24
C PRO A 131 -36.62 -16.49 -14.89
N PHE A 132 -36.90 -15.70 -13.86
CA PHE A 132 -35.99 -14.64 -13.38
C PHE A 132 -34.91 -15.16 -12.43
N MET A 133 -34.96 -16.43 -12.03
CA MET A 133 -34.00 -17.02 -11.09
C MET A 133 -32.73 -17.54 -11.76
N ILE A 134 -32.79 -17.91 -13.05
CA ILE A 134 -31.66 -18.54 -13.76
C ILE A 134 -30.48 -17.57 -13.89
N PHE A 135 -30.75 -16.31 -14.21
CA PHE A 135 -29.72 -15.30 -14.44
C PHE A 135 -28.95 -14.92 -13.16
N PRO A 136 -29.62 -14.57 -12.04
CA PRO A 136 -28.95 -14.32 -10.76
C PRO A 136 -28.16 -15.53 -10.28
N LEU A 137 -28.67 -16.75 -10.49
CA LEU A 137 -27.97 -17.96 -10.05
C LEU A 137 -26.66 -18.18 -10.83
N ILE A 138 -26.68 -17.97 -12.16
CA ILE A 138 -25.46 -18.07 -12.98
C ILE A 138 -24.46 -17.00 -12.57
N VAL A 139 -24.93 -15.78 -12.36
CA VAL A 139 -24.08 -14.65 -12.01
C VAL A 139 -23.53 -14.84 -10.61
N HIS A 140 -24.34 -14.92 -9.57
CA HIS A 140 -23.81 -15.09 -8.21
C HIS A 140 -23.02 -16.40 -8.05
N GLY A 141 -23.47 -17.49 -8.69
CA GLY A 141 -22.82 -18.79 -8.65
C GLY A 141 -21.46 -18.84 -9.34
N ALA A 142 -21.25 -18.15 -10.47
CA ALA A 142 -19.96 -18.12 -11.15
C ALA A 142 -19.06 -16.97 -10.66
N PHE A 143 -19.68 -15.83 -10.31
CA PHE A 143 -18.98 -14.56 -10.14
C PHE A 143 -18.46 -14.36 -8.72
N LEU A 144 -19.19 -14.81 -7.68
CA LEU A 144 -18.71 -14.73 -6.30
C LEU A 144 -17.48 -15.63 -6.03
N PRO A 145 -17.42 -16.89 -6.50
CA PRO A 145 -16.21 -17.70 -6.38
C PRO A 145 -15.03 -17.10 -7.12
N PHE A 146 -15.28 -16.47 -8.27
CA PHE A 146 -14.24 -15.81 -9.05
C PHE A 146 -13.71 -14.54 -8.36
N LEU A 147 -14.58 -13.74 -7.72
CA LEU A 147 -14.18 -12.63 -6.85
C LEU A 147 -13.30 -13.09 -5.70
N PHE A 148 -13.72 -14.16 -5.03
CA PHE A 148 -12.96 -14.76 -3.94
C PHE A 148 -11.59 -15.26 -4.42
N TYR A 149 -11.54 -15.90 -5.58
CA TYR A 149 -10.30 -16.34 -6.21
C TYR A 149 -9.34 -15.18 -6.49
N ILE A 150 -9.82 -14.07 -7.07
CA ILE A 150 -9.01 -12.87 -7.32
C ILE A 150 -8.50 -12.28 -6.01
N ALA A 151 -9.35 -12.19 -4.98
CA ALA A 151 -8.96 -11.65 -3.67
C ALA A 151 -7.85 -12.50 -3.01
N VAL A 152 -7.96 -13.83 -3.08
CA VAL A 152 -6.94 -14.74 -2.57
C VAL A 152 -5.61 -14.60 -3.34
N LYS A 153 -5.67 -14.51 -4.67
CA LYS A 153 -4.48 -14.34 -5.51
C LYS A 153 -3.82 -12.97 -5.33
N GLN A 154 -4.61 -11.92 -5.10
CA GLN A 154 -4.09 -10.59 -4.74
C GLN A 154 -3.29 -10.64 -3.45
N LYS A 155 -3.78 -11.34 -2.42
CA LYS A 155 -3.07 -11.48 -1.14
C LYS A 155 -1.70 -12.14 -1.30
N ARG A 156 -1.52 -12.96 -2.33
CA ARG A 156 -0.24 -13.60 -2.69
C ARG A 156 0.66 -12.71 -3.56
N GLY A 157 0.21 -11.51 -3.93
CA GLY A 157 0.95 -10.59 -4.81
C GLY A 157 0.98 -11.04 -6.28
N GLU A 158 0.15 -12.01 -6.67
CA GLU A 158 0.19 -12.59 -8.02
C GLU A 158 -0.49 -11.71 -9.07
N PHE A 159 -1.37 -10.78 -8.66
CA PHE A 159 -2.06 -9.88 -9.57
C PHE A 159 -1.65 -8.42 -9.36
N PRO A 160 -1.36 -7.68 -10.46
CA PRO A 160 -1.16 -6.25 -10.36
C PRO A 160 -2.46 -5.56 -9.94
N PRO A 161 -2.41 -4.52 -9.11
CA PRO A 161 -3.61 -3.89 -8.56
C PRO A 161 -4.58 -3.32 -9.62
N ARG A 162 -4.07 -3.00 -10.81
CA ARG A 162 -4.87 -2.51 -11.94
C ARG A 162 -5.94 -3.51 -12.38
N VAL A 163 -5.64 -4.82 -12.32
CA VAL A 163 -6.58 -5.89 -12.72
C VAL A 163 -7.80 -5.92 -11.81
N ILE A 164 -7.63 -5.56 -10.54
CA ILE A 164 -8.73 -5.54 -9.58
C ILE A 164 -9.64 -4.35 -9.83
N VAL A 165 -9.05 -3.19 -10.12
CA VAL A 165 -9.81 -1.99 -10.46
C VAL A 165 -10.65 -2.23 -11.72
N THR A 166 -10.07 -2.80 -12.78
CA THR A 166 -10.83 -3.13 -13.99
C THR A 166 -11.91 -4.15 -13.73
N PHE A 167 -11.63 -5.16 -12.91
CA PHE A 167 -12.62 -6.17 -12.57
C PHE A 167 -13.81 -5.61 -11.77
N ILE A 168 -13.53 -4.76 -10.77
CA ILE A 168 -14.57 -4.05 -10.02
C ILE A 168 -15.40 -3.16 -10.95
N GLN A 169 -14.77 -2.47 -11.91
CA GLN A 169 -15.50 -1.67 -12.91
C GLN A 169 -16.43 -2.53 -13.78
N ILE A 170 -15.99 -3.71 -14.21
CA ILE A 170 -16.81 -4.65 -14.99
C ILE A 170 -18.03 -5.11 -14.18
N ILE A 171 -17.84 -5.44 -12.90
CA ILE A 171 -18.95 -5.80 -11.99
C ILE A 171 -19.99 -4.70 -11.92
N ILE A 172 -19.53 -3.45 -11.79
CA ILE A 172 -20.44 -2.33 -11.63
C ILE A 172 -21.21 -2.08 -12.92
N ALA A 173 -20.52 -2.08 -14.06
CA ALA A 173 -21.17 -1.96 -15.37
C ALA A 173 -22.25 -3.05 -15.53
N TYR A 174 -21.92 -4.29 -15.15
CA TYR A 174 -22.85 -5.40 -15.14
C TYR A 174 -24.06 -5.13 -14.22
N MET A 175 -23.83 -4.72 -12.96
CA MET A 175 -24.90 -4.44 -11.98
C MET A 175 -25.83 -3.32 -12.42
N VAL A 176 -25.30 -2.28 -13.08
CA VAL A 176 -26.09 -1.18 -13.64
C VAL A 176 -26.99 -1.67 -14.78
N VAL A 177 -26.44 -2.47 -15.70
CA VAL A 177 -27.23 -3.06 -16.80
C VAL A 177 -28.31 -3.98 -16.26
N TYR A 178 -27.97 -4.82 -15.28
CA TYR A 178 -28.91 -5.72 -14.62
C TYR A 178 -30.05 -4.96 -13.93
N MET A 179 -29.75 -3.95 -13.10
CA MET A 179 -30.78 -3.11 -12.48
C MET A 179 -31.65 -2.40 -13.53
N GLY A 180 -31.06 -1.91 -14.62
CA GLY A 180 -31.81 -1.30 -15.71
C GLY A 180 -32.82 -2.27 -16.33
N ALA A 181 -32.41 -3.51 -16.58
CA ALA A 181 -33.29 -4.55 -17.11
C ALA A 181 -34.43 -4.87 -16.13
N GLU A 182 -34.14 -5.01 -14.83
CA GLU A 182 -35.14 -5.26 -13.79
C GLU A 182 -36.15 -4.11 -13.66
N ILE A 183 -35.72 -2.86 -13.77
CA ILE A 183 -36.61 -1.69 -13.77
C ILE A 183 -37.55 -1.74 -14.98
N VAL A 184 -37.04 -2.08 -16.16
CA VAL A 184 -37.87 -2.22 -17.37
C VAL A 184 -38.90 -3.32 -17.20
N VAL A 185 -38.52 -4.48 -16.68
CA VAL A 185 -39.44 -5.59 -16.41
C VAL A 185 -40.50 -5.19 -15.39
N ALA A 186 -40.10 -4.57 -14.27
CA ALA A 186 -41.03 -4.10 -13.25
C ALA A 186 -42.02 -3.05 -13.79
N PHE A 187 -41.56 -2.17 -14.69
CA PHE A 187 -42.40 -1.21 -15.38
C PHE A 187 -43.42 -1.88 -16.30
N LEU A 188 -43.01 -2.88 -17.09
CA LEU A 188 -43.92 -3.62 -17.98
C LEU A 188 -45.01 -4.37 -17.22
N ILE A 189 -44.72 -4.85 -16.01
CA ILE A 189 -45.68 -5.54 -15.14
C ILE A 189 -46.55 -4.55 -14.34
N GLY A 190 -46.25 -3.25 -14.38
CA GLY A 190 -46.96 -2.22 -13.61
C GLY A 190 -46.64 -2.24 -12.10
N ASN A 191 -45.51 -2.82 -11.69
CA ASN A 191 -45.11 -2.95 -10.30
C ASN A 191 -44.29 -1.73 -9.82
N PHE A 192 -44.96 -0.63 -9.53
CA PHE A 192 -44.33 0.63 -9.12
C PHE A 192 -43.54 0.56 -7.82
N ILE A 193 -43.90 -0.34 -6.90
CA ILE A 193 -43.18 -0.54 -5.64
C ILE A 193 -41.77 -1.08 -5.92
N MET A 194 -41.67 -2.09 -6.79
CA MET A 194 -40.37 -2.66 -7.18
C MET A 194 -39.50 -1.63 -7.91
N ILE A 195 -40.08 -0.78 -8.77
CA ILE A 195 -39.34 0.31 -9.42
C ILE A 195 -38.74 1.25 -8.36
N GLY A 196 -39.54 1.66 -7.36
CA GLY A 196 -39.06 2.51 -6.26
C GLY A 196 -37.91 1.87 -5.48
N ILE A 197 -38.01 0.57 -5.17
CA ILE A 197 -36.96 -0.19 -4.49
C ILE A 197 -35.67 -0.24 -5.34
N TYR A 198 -35.78 -0.56 -6.63
CA TYR A 198 -34.61 -0.63 -7.51
C TYR A 198 -33.92 0.73 -7.70
N LEU A 199 -34.70 1.82 -7.81
CA LEU A 199 -34.13 3.17 -7.85
C LEU A 199 -33.40 3.51 -6.55
N PHE A 200 -33.97 3.16 -5.41
CA PHE A 200 -33.33 3.38 -4.11
C PHE A 200 -32.02 2.60 -3.97
N ILE A 201 -32.02 1.31 -4.35
CA ILE A 201 -30.82 0.48 -4.37
C ILE A 201 -29.77 1.07 -5.31
N GLY A 202 -30.16 1.53 -6.50
CA GLY A 202 -29.27 2.18 -7.45
C GLY A 202 -28.58 3.41 -6.87
N ILE A 203 -29.31 4.27 -6.17
CA ILE A 203 -28.75 5.45 -5.50
C ILE A 203 -27.74 5.06 -4.41
N LEU A 204 -28.08 4.08 -3.56
CA LEU A 204 -27.16 3.58 -2.54
C LEU A 204 -25.88 3.01 -3.16
N MET A 205 -26.02 2.29 -4.28
CA MET A 205 -24.88 1.71 -4.97
C MET A 205 -23.93 2.77 -5.52
N VAL A 206 -24.46 3.87 -6.08
CA VAL A 206 -23.65 5.03 -6.51
C VAL A 206 -22.92 5.64 -5.32
N PHE A 207 -23.56 5.77 -4.16
CA PHE A 207 -22.92 6.32 -2.97
C PHE A 207 -21.77 5.43 -2.47
N VAL A 208 -22.01 4.12 -2.32
CA VAL A 208 -20.97 3.15 -1.95
C VAL A 208 -19.82 3.20 -2.95
N TRP A 209 -20.12 3.31 -4.24
CA TRP A 209 -19.12 3.39 -5.28
C TRP A 209 -18.24 4.63 -5.18
N THR A 210 -18.83 5.81 -4.98
CA THR A 210 -18.05 7.04 -4.81
C THR A 210 -17.06 6.93 -3.64
N ARG A 211 -17.46 6.25 -2.56
CA ARG A 211 -16.57 5.95 -1.42
C ARG A 211 -15.48 4.97 -1.80
N VAL A 212 -15.79 3.89 -2.51
CA VAL A 212 -14.79 2.92 -2.98
C VAL A 212 -13.77 3.60 -3.91
N LEU A 213 -14.21 4.42 -4.86
CA LEU A 213 -13.32 5.17 -5.74
C LEU A 213 -12.43 6.15 -4.98
N GLN A 214 -12.94 6.83 -3.95
CA GLN A 214 -12.12 7.69 -3.09
C GLN A 214 -11.03 6.90 -2.38
N GLN A 215 -11.36 5.72 -1.84
CA GLN A 215 -10.39 4.83 -1.20
C GLN A 215 -9.34 4.33 -2.21
N LEU A 216 -9.77 3.91 -3.40
CA LEU A 216 -8.84 3.47 -4.46
C LEU A 216 -7.92 4.60 -4.90
N LYS A 217 -8.42 5.83 -5.07
CA LYS A 217 -7.58 7.01 -5.37
C LYS A 217 -6.56 7.28 -4.27
N TYR A 218 -6.93 7.12 -3.01
CA TYR A 218 -6.02 7.31 -1.88
C TYR A 218 -4.92 6.25 -1.82
N VAL A 219 -5.26 4.99 -2.16
CA VAL A 219 -4.32 3.87 -2.20
C VAL A 219 -3.37 3.98 -3.39
N PHE A 220 -3.87 4.33 -4.58
CA PHE A 220 -3.07 4.38 -5.81
C PHE A 220 -2.41 5.72 -6.11
N GLY A 221 -2.96 6.84 -5.64
CA GLY A 221 -2.40 8.17 -5.84
C GLY A 221 -1.16 8.47 -5.00
N ARG A 222 -0.71 7.49 -4.20
CA ARG A 222 0.50 7.58 -3.38
C ARG A 222 1.68 6.76 -3.92
N GLN A 223 1.50 6.11 -5.08
CA GLN A 223 2.54 5.44 -5.86
C GLN A 223 3.02 6.36 -6.97
#